data_AF-A0A941DUD7-F1
#
_entry.id   AF-A0A941DUD7-F1
#
_cell.length_a   1.000
_cell.length_b   1.000
_cell.length_c   1.000
_cell.angle_alpha   90.00
_cell.angle_beta   90.00
_cell.angle_gamma   90.00
#
_symmetry.space_group_name_H-M   'P 1'
#
loop_
_entity.id
_entity.type
_entity.pdbx_description
1 polymer ?
#
loop_
_entity_poly.entity_id
_entity_poly.type
_entity_poly.pdbx_seq_one_letter_code
_entity_poly.pdbx_strand_id
1 'polypeptide(L)' 'SVESRGDSYDNALAEIINGLYKTELIKKRGPWKTREAVELATLEWVSWFNHHRLMG' A
#
# COMPACT_ATOMS: atom_id res chain seq x y z
N SER A 1 24.49 11.83 11.64
CA SER A 1 24.52 10.49 11.02
C SER A 1 24.16 9.36 11.97
N VAL A 2 23.01 9.50 12.62
CA VAL A 2 22.09 8.39 12.94
C VAL A 2 20.79 8.58 12.15
N GLU A 3 20.54 9.80 11.66
CA GLU A 3 19.36 10.19 10.88
C GLU A 3 19.25 9.48 9.52
N SER A 4 20.37 9.25 8.80
CA SER A 4 20.32 8.62 7.47
C SER A 4 19.95 7.13 7.48
N ARG A 5 20.18 6.42 8.60
CA ARG A 5 19.79 5.00 8.67
C ARG A 5 18.28 4.85 8.86
N GLY A 6 17.70 5.62 9.78
CA GLY A 6 16.25 5.68 9.97
C GLY A 6 15.52 6.02 8.67
N ASP A 7 15.99 7.06 7.97
CA ASP A 7 15.44 7.48 6.68
C ASP A 7 15.49 6.37 5.61
N SER A 8 16.61 5.65 5.49
CA SER A 8 16.74 4.56 4.52
C SER A 8 15.83 3.37 4.82
N TYR A 9 15.63 3.02 6.10
CA TYR A 9 14.71 1.95 6.51
C TYR A 9 13.25 2.35 6.32
N ASP A 10 12.89 3.57 6.69
CA ASP A 10 11.54 4.12 6.49
C ASP A 10 11.21 4.22 5.00
N ASN A 11 12.17 4.64 4.17
CA ASN A 11 12.01 4.68 2.72
C ASN A 11 11.84 3.27 2.13
N ALA A 12 12.68 2.31 2.51
CA ALA A 12 12.56 0.93 2.02
C ALA A 12 11.20 0.31 2.40
N LEU A 13 10.72 0.57 3.62
CA LEU A 13 9.40 0.12 4.07
C LEU A 13 8.29 0.78 3.24
N ALA A 14 8.35 2.09 3.03
CA ALA A 14 7.39 2.80 2.19
C ALA A 14 7.37 2.28 0.75
N GLU A 15 8.55 1.98 0.18
CA GLU A 15 8.68 1.38 -1.15
C GLU A 15 8.02 0.00 -1.23
N ILE A 16 8.19 -0.85 -0.21
CA ILE A 16 7.56 -2.16 -0.15
C ILE A 16 6.04 -2.02 -0.09
N ILE A 17 5.51 -1.17 0.80
CA ILE A 17 4.06 -0.96 0.93
C ILE A 17 3.47 -0.41 -0.36
N ASN A 18 4.12 0.57 -1.00
CA ASN A 18 3.68 1.12 -2.28
C ASN A 18 3.75 0.08 -3.41
N GLY A 19 4.76 -0.78 -3.41
CA GLY A 19 4.89 -1.89 -4.36
C GLY A 19 3.76 -2.92 -4.22
N LEU A 20 3.41 -3.28 -2.99
CA LEU A 20 2.30 -4.17 -2.67
C LEU A 20 0.97 -3.56 -3.10
N TYR A 21 0.71 -2.29 -2.74
CA TYR A 21 -0.48 -1.56 -3.14
C TYR A 21 -0.67 -1.54 -4.66
N LYS A 22 0.38 -1.21 -5.41
CA LYS A 22 0.34 -1.18 -6.88
C LYS A 22 0.09 -2.57 -7.48
N THR A 23 0.65 -3.62 -6.89
CA THR A 23 0.54 -4.99 -7.42
C THR A 23 -0.81 -5.62 -7.10
N GLU A 24 -1.25 -5.53 -5.85
CA GLU A 24 -2.43 -6.23 -5.34
C GLU A 24 -3.74 -5.48 -5.60
N LEU A 25 -3.70 -4.14 -5.64
CA LEU A 25 -4.88 -3.32 -5.90
C LEU A 25 -4.89 -2.82 -7.35
N ILE A 26 -3.90 -2.01 -7.73
CA ILE A 26 -3.95 -1.28 -9.00
C ILE A 26 -3.87 -2.23 -10.21
N LYS A 27 -2.89 -3.13 -10.24
CA LYS A 27 -2.69 -4.06 -11.36
C LYS A 27 -3.69 -5.21 -11.36
N LYS A 28 -3.98 -5.80 -10.19
CA LYS A 28 -4.82 -7.01 -10.09
C LYS A 28 -6.32 -6.72 -10.22
N ARG A 29 -6.81 -5.58 -9.75
CA ARG A 29 -8.25 -5.25 -9.76
C ARG A 29 -8.64 -4.21 -10.83
N GLY A 30 -7.66 -3.64 -11.53
CA GLY A 30 -7.92 -2.77 -12.69
C GLY A 30 -8.40 -3.54 -13.92
N PRO A 31 -8.83 -2.84 -14.99
CA PRO A 31 -8.79 -1.39 -15.18
C PRO A 31 -9.89 -0.63 -14.42
N TRP A 32 -9.56 0.55 -13.92
CA TRP A 32 -10.47 1.40 -13.14
C TRP A 32 -11.15 2.43 -14.02
N LYS A 33 -12.47 2.57 -13.89
CA LYS A 33 -13.27 3.49 -14.71
C LYS A 33 -13.30 4.92 -14.18
N THR A 34 -13.22 5.09 -12.86
CA THR A 34 -13.29 6.42 -12.22
C THR A 34 -12.34 6.49 -11.03
N ARG A 35 -12.05 7.70 -10.56
CA ARG A 35 -11.17 7.92 -9.41
C ARG A 35 -11.82 7.46 -8.10
N GLU A 36 -13.12 7.66 -7.97
CA GLU A 36 -13.92 7.25 -6.81
C GLU A 36 -13.87 5.74 -6.61
N ALA A 37 -13.87 4.96 -7.71
CA ALA A 37 -13.71 3.50 -7.63
C ALA A 37 -12.35 3.08 -7.06
N VAL A 38 -11.29 3.83 -7.40
CA VAL A 38 -9.95 3.61 -6.84
C VAL A 38 -9.89 4.03 -5.38
N GLU A 39 -10.49 5.17 -5.03
CA GLU A 39 -10.55 5.67 -3.65
C GLU A 39 -11.25 4.68 -2.72
N LEU A 40 -12.42 4.17 -3.12
CA LEU A 40 -13.15 3.17 -2.35
C LEU A 40 -12.34 1.88 -2.20
N ALA A 41 -11.78 1.36 -3.30
CA ALA A 41 -10.99 0.13 -3.26
C ALA A 41 -9.70 0.29 -2.42
N THR A 42 -9.15 1.51 -2.35
CA THR A 42 -8.02 1.84 -1.48
C THR A 42 -8.40 1.74 -0.02
N LEU A 43 -9.55 2.29 0.38
CA LEU A 43 -10.05 2.19 1.76
C LEU A 43 -10.24 0.72 2.17
N GLU A 44 -10.82 -0.10 1.29
CA GLU A 44 -10.97 -1.53 1.51
C GLU A 44 -9.62 -2.25 1.62
N TRP A 45 -8.67 -1.95 0.75
CA TRP A 45 -7.34 -2.57 0.78
C TRP A 45 -6.58 -2.21 2.05
N VAL A 46 -6.63 -0.95 2.50
CA VAL A 46 -6.01 -0.51 3.76
C VAL A 46 -6.65 -1.20 4.97
N SER A 47 -7.99 -1.27 5.01
CA SER A 47 -8.71 -1.98 6.06
C SER A 47 -8.31 -3.46 6.12
N TRP A 48 -8.30 -4.15 4.98
CA TRP A 48 -7.86 -5.54 4.89
C TRP A 48 -6.38 -5.72 5.28
N PHE A 49 -5.48 -4.87 4.77
CA PHE A 49 -4.05 -4.94 5.07
C PHE A 49 -3.79 -4.80 6.58
N ASN A 50 -4.44 -3.84 7.22
CA ASN A 50 -4.25 -3.58 8.65
C ASN A 50 -4.90 -4.63 9.55
N HIS A 51 -6.07 -5.16 9.19
CA HIS A 51 -6.85 -6.02 10.08
C HIS A 51 -6.73 -7.52 9.78
N HIS A 52 -6.47 -7.92 8.53
CA HIS A 52 -6.42 -9.32 8.12
C HIS A 52 -5.02 -9.81 7.74
N ARG A 53 -4.09 -8.89 7.42
CA ARG A 53 -2.71 -9.26 7.03
C ARG A 53 -1.68 -9.02 8.14
N LEU A 54 -1.88 -8.01 8.98
CA LEU A 54 -0.97 -7.71 10.11
C LEU A 54 -1.37 -8.42 11.42
N MET A 55 -2.61 -8.90 11.55
CA MET A 55 -3.09 -9.71 12.67
C MET A 55 -3.30 -11.18 12.27
N GLY A 56 -2.30 -11.78 11.62
CA GLY A 56 -2.21 -13.21 11.29
C GLY A 56 -0.85 -13.75 11.66
#